data_AF-A0AAW2T6E9-F1
#
_entry.id   AF-A0AAW2T6E9-F1
#
_cell.length_a   1.000
_cell.length_b   1.000
_cell.length_c   1.000
_cell.angle_alpha   90.00
_cell.angle_beta   90.00
_cell.angle_gamma   90.00
#
_symmetry.space_group_name_H-M   'P 1'
#
loop_
_entity.id
_entity.type
_entity.pdbx_description
1 polymer ?
#
loop_
_entity_poly.entity_id
_entity_poly.type
_entity_poly.pdbx_seq_one_letter_code
_entity_poly.pdbx_strand_id
1 'polypeptide(L)'
;MTGSYYLCDNEYGNVEGFLTPYRRVRYHLKEWDHGAGVPQSPQELFNLRHALARNMIERIFRPLKRHWGTLRNPSYYPIRVQNQIIIACCLLHNFVRMEMPDDPLEPEVLDVTNRSNDPGGDVISTLDTSPQWTSWRDDLAIDMYTDWMSLLSCPYYTQKLAVLYIM
;
A
#
# COMPACT_ATOMS: atom_id res chain seq x y z
N MET A 1 -12.35 17.84 -1.02
CA MET A 1 -10.93 18.26 -1.12
C MET A 1 -10.33 17.62 -2.37
N THR A 2 -9.98 18.40 -3.38
CA THR A 2 -9.16 17.96 -4.51
C THR A 2 -7.71 18.21 -4.14
N GLY A 3 -7.05 17.21 -3.56
CA GLY A 3 -5.66 17.28 -3.15
C GLY A 3 -5.03 15.89 -3.12
N SER A 4 -3.75 15.82 -3.45
CA SER A 4 -2.95 14.59 -3.31
C SER A 4 -2.63 14.34 -1.84
N TYR A 5 -2.62 13.07 -1.43
CA TYR A 5 -2.23 12.64 -0.08
C TYR A 5 -1.22 11.50 -0.14
N TYR A 6 -0.45 11.32 0.93
CA TYR A 6 0.51 10.24 1.08
C TYR A 6 -0.14 9.07 1.83
N LEU A 7 -0.02 7.87 1.28
CA LEU A 7 -0.40 6.64 1.97
C LEU A 7 0.73 6.26 2.92
N CYS A 8 0.44 6.24 4.22
CA CYS A 8 1.47 6.05 5.26
C CYS A 8 1.18 4.85 6.14
N ASP A 9 2.23 4.31 6.75
CA ASP A 9 2.10 3.19 7.69
C ASP A 9 1.44 3.57 9.00
N ASN A 10 0.98 2.55 9.73
CA ASN A 10 0.43 2.65 11.08
C ASN A 10 1.35 3.42 12.05
N GLU A 11 2.66 3.30 11.83
CA GLU A 11 3.70 3.94 12.63
C GLU A 11 3.66 5.48 12.52
N TYR A 12 3.10 6.02 11.44
CA TYR A 12 2.91 7.46 11.27
C TYR A 12 1.64 7.96 11.96
N GLY A 13 1.61 9.26 12.27
CA GLY A 13 0.39 9.95 12.71
C GLY A 13 -0.52 10.28 11.53
N ASN A 14 -1.84 10.29 11.75
CA ASN A 14 -2.82 10.78 10.79
C ASN A 14 -2.82 12.33 10.78
N VAL A 15 -1.76 12.89 10.22
CA VAL A 15 -1.52 14.34 10.14
C VAL A 15 -1.96 14.89 8.79
N GLU A 16 -1.87 16.21 8.63
CA GLU A 16 -2.19 16.83 7.35
C GLU A 16 -1.32 16.28 6.21
N GLY A 17 -1.98 15.82 5.15
CA GLY A 17 -1.35 15.20 3.98
C GLY A 17 -1.10 13.70 4.09
N PHE A 18 -1.28 13.10 5.27
CA PHE A 18 -0.87 11.72 5.57
C PHE A 18 -2.09 10.87 5.90
N LEU A 19 -2.33 9.84 5.09
CA LEU A 19 -3.44 8.92 5.27
C LEU A 19 -2.93 7.59 5.83
N THR A 20 -3.18 7.39 7.12
CA THR A 20 -2.74 6.22 7.89
C THR A 20 -3.88 5.24 8.12
N PRO A 21 -3.63 3.93 8.30
CA PRO A 21 -4.67 2.97 8.63
C PRO A 21 -5.26 3.23 10.03
N TYR A 22 -6.46 2.74 10.27
CA TYR A 22 -7.04 2.71 11.60
C TYR A 22 -6.24 1.77 12.51
N ARG A 23 -5.78 2.31 13.63
CA ARG A 23 -5.09 1.53 14.66
C ARG A 23 -6.07 0.59 15.35
N ARG A 24 -5.58 -0.60 15.73
CA ARG A 24 -6.37 -1.64 16.43
C ARG A 24 -7.55 -2.19 15.62
N VAL A 25 -7.58 -1.94 14.32
CA VAL A 25 -8.51 -2.55 13.37
C VAL A 25 -7.71 -3.52 12.50
N ARG A 26 -8.33 -4.62 12.07
CA ARG A 26 -7.71 -5.62 11.17
C ARG A 26 -7.04 -4.92 9.98
N TYR A 27 -5.81 -5.31 9.64
CA TYR A 27 -5.00 -4.62 8.63
C TYR A 27 -4.21 -5.57 7.74
N HIS A 28 -3.67 -6.66 8.29
CA HIS A 28 -2.79 -7.53 7.51
C HIS A 28 -3.60 -8.36 6.53
N LEU A 29 -3.16 -8.44 5.27
CA LEU A 29 -3.83 -9.22 4.22
C LEU A 29 -4.06 -10.70 4.62
N LYS A 30 -3.14 -11.27 5.40
CA LYS A 30 -3.26 -12.62 5.98
C LYS A 30 -4.52 -12.82 6.84
N GLU A 31 -4.99 -11.77 7.49
CA GLU A 31 -6.15 -11.81 8.38
C GLU A 31 -7.48 -11.91 7.61
N TRP A 32 -7.42 -11.78 6.28
CA TRP A 32 -8.55 -11.89 5.36
C TRP A 32 -8.60 -13.25 4.65
N ASP A 33 -7.49 -13.98 4.67
CA ASP A 33 -7.38 -15.35 4.18
C ASP A 33 -7.91 -16.28 5.29
N HIS A 34 -8.79 -17.24 5.00
CA HIS A 34 -9.47 -18.16 5.94
C HIS A 34 -10.79 -17.68 6.57
N GLY A 35 -11.85 -17.54 5.76
CA GLY A 35 -13.25 -17.58 6.23
C GLY A 35 -13.77 -16.33 6.96
N ALA A 36 -12.90 -15.35 7.24
CA ALA A 36 -13.26 -14.05 7.81
C ALA A 36 -13.24 -12.92 6.75
N GLY A 37 -13.25 -13.28 5.46
CA GLY A 37 -12.82 -12.45 4.32
C GLY A 37 -13.71 -11.27 3.92
N VAL A 38 -14.75 -10.96 4.68
CA VAL A 38 -15.69 -9.88 4.36
C VAL A 38 -15.57 -8.80 5.43
N PRO A 39 -15.14 -7.56 5.07
CA PRO A 39 -15.11 -6.44 6.00
C PRO A 39 -16.46 -6.21 6.67
N GLN A 40 -16.47 -6.07 8.01
CA GLN A 40 -17.67 -5.90 8.82
C GLN A 40 -17.92 -4.44 9.20
N SER A 41 -16.95 -3.56 8.95
CA SER A 41 -17.04 -2.14 9.27
C SER A 41 -16.38 -1.26 8.20
N PRO A 42 -16.76 0.02 8.12
CA PRO A 42 -16.09 0.99 7.26
C PRO A 42 -14.57 1.04 7.49
N GLN A 43 -14.14 0.99 8.76
CA GLN A 43 -12.73 1.02 9.13
C GLN A 43 -11.98 -0.22 8.66
N GLU A 44 -12.61 -1.39 8.73
CA GLU A 44 -12.04 -2.65 8.23
C GLU A 44 -11.87 -2.64 6.71
N LEU A 45 -12.88 -2.18 5.97
CA LEU A 45 -12.79 -2.07 4.51
C LEU A 45 -11.71 -1.05 4.10
N PHE A 46 -11.65 0.08 4.81
CA PHE A 46 -10.62 1.08 4.61
C PHE A 46 -9.22 0.48 4.81
N ASN A 47 -8.99 -0.21 5.92
CA ASN A 47 -7.71 -0.85 6.21
C ASN A 47 -7.34 -1.94 5.20
N LEU A 48 -8.32 -2.73 4.73
CA LEU A 48 -8.11 -3.72 3.67
C LEU A 48 -7.63 -3.04 2.38
N ARG A 49 -8.34 -2.00 1.92
CA ARG A 49 -7.96 -1.25 0.71
C ARG A 49 -6.62 -0.55 0.86
N HIS A 50 -6.35 0.00 2.05
CA HIS A 50 -5.06 0.60 2.40
C HIS A 50 -3.93 -0.44 2.28
N ALA A 51 -4.10 -1.62 2.86
CA ALA A 51 -3.13 -2.72 2.79
C ALA A 51 -2.94 -3.25 1.35
N LEU A 52 -4.00 -3.34 0.55
CA LEU A 52 -3.92 -3.71 -0.87
C LEU A 52 -3.13 -2.68 -1.68
N ALA A 53 -3.40 -1.39 -1.49
CA ALA A 53 -2.67 -0.31 -2.16
C ALA A 53 -1.19 -0.32 -1.76
N ARG A 54 -0.88 -0.51 -0.48
CA ARG A 54 0.50 -0.66 0.00
C ARG A 54 1.19 -1.88 -0.61
N ASN A 55 0.52 -3.04 -0.66
CA ASN A 55 1.06 -4.25 -1.28
C ASN A 55 1.41 -4.00 -2.76
N MET A 56 0.53 -3.34 -3.52
CA MET A 56 0.82 -2.98 -4.92
C MET A 56 2.09 -2.11 -5.03
N ILE A 57 2.24 -1.10 -4.18
CA ILE A 57 3.43 -0.24 -4.13
C ILE A 57 4.67 -1.10 -3.81
N GLU A 58 4.61 -1.95 -2.79
CA GLU A 58 5.71 -2.83 -2.43
C GLU A 58 6.09 -3.79 -3.57
N ARG A 59 5.11 -4.35 -4.29
CA ARG A 59 5.35 -5.24 -5.44
C ARG A 59 6.11 -4.53 -6.55
N ILE A 60 5.87 -3.24 -6.76
CA ILE A 60 6.59 -2.42 -7.76
C ILE A 60 8.00 -2.09 -7.27
N PHE A 61 8.17 -1.67 -6.01
CA PHE A 61 9.47 -1.23 -5.51
C PHE A 61 10.40 -2.38 -5.07
N ARG A 62 9.86 -3.56 -4.76
CA ARG A 62 10.65 -4.71 -4.30
C ARG A 62 11.68 -5.16 -5.34
N PRO A 63 11.35 -5.35 -6.63
CA PRO A 63 12.34 -5.66 -7.65
C PRO A 63 13.38 -4.55 -7.83
N LEU A 64 12.96 -3.28 -7.80
CA LEU A 64 13.90 -2.15 -7.84
C LEU A 64 14.91 -2.20 -6.70
N LYS A 65 14.48 -2.42 -5.45
CA LYS A 65 15.39 -2.54 -4.30
C LYS A 65 16.32 -3.77 -4.40
N ARG A 66 15.85 -4.86 -5.01
CA ARG A 66 16.66 -6.06 -5.25
C ARG A 66 17.77 -5.79 -6.27
N HIS A 67 17.41 -5.17 -7.39
CA HIS A 67 18.33 -4.86 -8.49
C HIS A 67 19.32 -3.75 -8.09
N TRP A 68 18.83 -2.69 -7.43
CA TRP A 68 19.61 -1.51 -7.08
C TRP A 68 19.95 -1.48 -5.58
N GLY A 69 21.16 -1.91 -5.23
CA GLY A 69 21.65 -1.96 -3.83
C GLY A 69 21.57 -0.63 -3.08
N THR A 70 21.71 0.48 -3.81
CA THR A 70 21.62 1.84 -3.27
C THR A 70 20.26 2.15 -2.64
N LEU A 71 19.18 1.47 -3.05
CA LEU A 71 17.82 1.68 -2.54
C LEU A 71 17.50 0.84 -1.29
N ARG A 72 18.40 -0.04 -0.84
CA ARG A 72 18.17 -0.92 0.31
C ARG A 72 18.46 -0.27 1.65
N ASN A 73 19.44 0.62 1.70
CA ASN A 73 19.90 1.23 2.93
C ASN A 73 19.54 2.72 2.96
N PRO A 74 19.35 3.31 4.16
CA PRO A 74 19.20 4.74 4.30
C PRO A 74 20.36 5.48 3.63
N SER A 75 20.02 6.51 2.86
CA SER A 75 21.01 7.36 2.21
C SER A 75 21.30 8.58 3.07
N TYR A 76 22.57 8.95 3.18
CA TYR A 76 23.01 10.20 3.83
C TYR A 76 22.97 11.41 2.88
N TYR A 77 22.49 11.24 1.64
CA TYR A 77 22.36 12.35 0.70
C TYR A 77 21.18 13.26 1.06
N PRO A 78 21.21 14.56 0.68
CA PRO A 78 20.04 15.44 0.80
C PRO A 78 18.83 14.87 0.05
N ILE A 79 17.61 15.14 0.54
CA ILE A 79 16.35 14.60 -0.04
C ILE A 79 16.23 14.80 -1.55
N ARG A 80 16.69 15.95 -2.07
CA ARG A 80 16.68 16.24 -3.51
C ARG A 80 17.52 15.23 -4.31
N VAL A 81 18.68 14.86 -3.78
CA VAL A 81 19.59 13.88 -4.40
C VAL A 81 19.03 12.47 -4.24
N GLN A 82 18.44 12.13 -3.09
CA GLN A 82 17.76 10.85 -2.91
C GLN A 82 16.65 10.64 -3.95
N ASN A 83 15.83 11.67 -4.20
CA ASN A 83 14.79 11.63 -5.22
C ASN A 83 15.37 11.40 -6.63
N GLN A 84 16.47 12.07 -6.97
CA GLN A 84 17.15 11.88 -8.25
C GLN A 84 17.70 10.45 -8.41
N ILE A 85 18.26 9.88 -7.35
CA ILE A 85 18.73 8.48 -7.35
C ILE A 85 17.57 7.52 -7.61
N ILE A 86 16.44 7.70 -6.90
CA ILE A 86 15.25 6.87 -7.09
C ILE A 86 14.76 6.95 -8.55
N ILE A 87 14.64 8.16 -9.10
CA ILE A 87 14.21 8.37 -10.49
C ILE A 87 15.17 7.72 -11.47
N ALA A 88 16.49 7.88 -11.28
CA ALA A 88 17.50 7.26 -12.13
C ALA A 88 17.40 5.73 -12.11
N CYS A 89 17.22 5.11 -10.92
CA CYS A 89 17.02 3.67 -10.79
C CYS A 89 15.74 3.20 -11.51
N CYS A 90 14.63 3.95 -11.41
CA CYS A 90 13.39 3.63 -12.13
C CYS A 90 13.59 3.68 -13.66
N LEU A 91 14.25 4.73 -14.16
CA LEU A 91 14.51 4.90 -15.58
C LEU A 91 15.39 3.77 -16.13
N LEU A 92 16.47 3.44 -15.42
CA LEU A 92 17.36 2.33 -15.79
C LEU A 92 16.65 0.99 -15.73
N HIS A 93 15.82 0.75 -14.72
CA HIS A 93 15.02 -0.47 -14.61
C HIS A 93 14.06 -0.62 -15.79
N ASN A 94 13.35 0.45 -16.15
CA ASN A 94 12.43 0.44 -17.30
C ASN A 94 13.18 0.20 -18.62
N PHE A 95 14.36 0.80 -18.78
CA PHE A 95 15.22 0.60 -19.94
C PHE A 95 15.67 -0.86 -20.05
N VAL A 96 16.17 -1.44 -18.95
CA VAL A 96 16.56 -2.86 -18.89
C VAL A 96 15.39 -3.78 -19.24
N ARG A 97 14.20 -3.54 -18.67
CA ARG A 97 12.98 -4.33 -18.97
C ARG A 97 12.54 -4.25 -20.44
N MET A 98 12.87 -3.17 -21.13
CA MET A 98 12.54 -2.99 -22.55
C MET A 98 13.52 -3.73 -23.47
N GLU A 99 14.81 -3.68 -23.14
CA GLU A 99 15.88 -4.24 -23.99
C GLU A 99 16.22 -5.70 -23.63
N MET A 100 15.93 -6.14 -22.40
CA MET A 100 16.23 -7.48 -21.89
C MET A 100 14.95 -8.14 -21.35
N PRO A 101 14.16 -8.83 -22.21
CA PRO A 101 12.92 -9.48 -21.79
C PRO A 101 13.14 -10.63 -20.79
N ASP A 102 14.30 -11.30 -20.86
CA ASP A 102 14.71 -12.36 -19.93
C ASP A 102 15.87 -11.86 -19.04
N ASP A 103 15.59 -10.91 -18.14
CA ASP A 103 16.59 -10.42 -17.17
C ASP A 103 16.91 -11.52 -16.13
N PRO A 104 18.13 -12.09 -16.11
CA PRO A 104 18.51 -13.13 -15.14
C PRO A 104 18.51 -12.65 -13.68
N LEU A 105 18.44 -11.33 -13.45
CA LEU A 105 18.32 -10.73 -12.11
C LEU A 105 16.87 -10.60 -11.63
N GLU A 106 15.90 -10.76 -12.53
CA GLU A 106 14.47 -10.88 -12.22
C GLU A 106 14.04 -12.35 -12.35
N PRO A 107 14.19 -13.19 -11.30
CA PRO A 107 13.53 -14.49 -11.34
C PRO A 107 12.02 -14.27 -11.50
N GLU A 108 11.41 -15.15 -12.30
CA GLU A 108 9.98 -15.30 -12.50
C GLU A 108 9.23 -14.96 -11.22
N VAL A 109 8.27 -14.04 -11.31
CA VAL A 109 7.51 -13.49 -10.18
C VAL A 109 6.63 -14.60 -9.60
N LEU A 110 7.23 -15.55 -8.89
CA LEU A 110 6.52 -16.52 -8.09
C LEU A 110 5.81 -15.73 -7.00
N ASP A 111 4.49 -15.93 -6.96
CA ASP A 111 3.59 -15.43 -5.95
C ASP A 111 4.12 -15.81 -4.56
N VAL A 112 4.79 -14.87 -3.90
CA VAL A 112 5.16 -15.00 -2.50
C VAL A 112 4.20 -14.14 -1.70
N THR A 113 3.01 -14.70 -1.49
CA THR A 113 2.29 -14.53 -0.24
C THR A 113 3.27 -14.78 0.91
N ASN A 114 3.76 -13.69 1.51
CA ASN A 114 4.65 -13.61 2.68
C ASN A 114 6.14 -13.81 2.46
N ARG A 115 6.89 -12.71 2.58
CA ARG A 115 8.02 -12.57 3.52
C ARG A 115 8.59 -11.15 3.43
N SER A 116 8.19 -10.33 4.40
CA SER A 116 9.01 -9.30 5.02
C SER A 116 8.34 -8.93 6.34
N ASN A 117 8.62 -9.73 7.38
CA ASN A 117 8.76 -9.13 8.70
C ASN A 117 10.04 -8.31 8.59
N ASP A 118 9.91 -7.02 8.38
CA ASP A 118 11.01 -6.08 8.61
C ASP A 118 10.81 -5.51 10.02
N PRO A 119 11.57 -5.98 11.02
CA PRO A 119 11.49 -5.45 12.37
C PRO A 119 12.44 -4.26 12.46
N GLY A 120 12.01 -3.08 12.03
CA GLY A 120 12.91 -1.93 12.09
C GLY A 120 12.45 -0.65 11.41
N GLY A 121 11.25 -0.16 11.74
CA GLY A 121 10.93 1.26 11.57
C GLY A 121 11.27 2.00 12.86
N ASP A 122 12.28 2.88 12.83
CA ASP A 122 12.57 3.77 13.95
C ASP A 122 11.32 4.58 14.32
N VAL A 123 10.94 4.50 15.59
CA VAL A 123 9.73 5.14 16.15
C VAL A 123 9.89 6.66 16.08
N ILE A 124 9.20 7.30 15.13
CA ILE A 124 8.99 8.75 15.19
C ILE A 124 7.85 9.01 16.17
N SER A 125 8.21 9.55 17.34
CA SER A 125 7.27 9.95 18.39
C SER A 125 6.39 11.11 17.91
N THR A 126 5.09 10.81 17.80
CA THR A 126 3.95 11.73 18.02
C THR A 126 4.04 13.10 17.35
N LEU A 127 3.61 13.16 16.09
CA LEU A 127 2.97 14.37 15.56
C LEU A 127 1.46 14.28 15.85
N ASP A 128 0.88 15.38 16.33
CA ASP A 128 -0.53 15.43 16.71
C ASP A 128 -1.43 15.14 15.51
N THR A 129 -2.35 14.19 15.66
CA THR A 129 -3.35 13.85 14.65
C THR A 129 -4.17 15.08 14.31
N SER A 130 -4.34 15.37 13.01
CA SER A 130 -5.21 16.47 12.60
C SER A 130 -6.68 16.04 12.71
N PRO A 131 -7.54 16.75 13.46
CA PRO A 131 -8.96 16.44 13.56
C PRO A 131 -9.65 16.45 12.19
N GLN A 132 -9.21 17.36 11.31
CA GLN A 132 -9.75 17.50 9.95
C GLN A 132 -9.45 16.25 9.10
N TRP A 133 -8.22 15.74 9.16
CA TRP A 133 -7.83 14.52 8.43
C TRP A 133 -8.40 13.26 9.04
N THR A 134 -8.68 13.27 10.33
CA THR A 134 -9.41 12.18 10.99
C THR A 134 -10.85 12.14 10.50
N SER A 135 -11.56 13.26 10.54
CA SER A 135 -12.93 13.37 9.99
C SER A 135 -12.97 12.99 8.52
N TRP A 136 -12.05 13.51 7.71
CA TRP A 136 -11.99 13.19 6.29
C TRP A 136 -11.75 11.71 6.01
N ARG A 137 -10.87 11.05 6.80
CA ARG A 137 -10.67 9.61 6.69
C ARG A 137 -11.93 8.83 7.07
N ASP A 138 -12.65 9.27 8.11
CA ASP A 138 -13.90 8.65 8.54
C ASP A 138 -14.98 8.77 7.47
N ASP A 139 -15.15 9.95 6.89
CA ASP A 139 -16.07 10.20 5.77
C ASP A 139 -15.71 9.31 4.57
N LEU A 140 -14.42 9.27 4.20
CA LEU A 140 -13.92 8.43 3.13
C LEU A 140 -14.17 6.93 3.38
N ALA A 141 -13.95 6.46 4.61
CA ALA A 141 -14.19 5.06 4.98
C ALA A 141 -15.68 4.71 4.87
N ILE A 142 -16.57 5.61 5.32
CA ILE A 142 -18.02 5.45 5.21
C ILE A 142 -18.44 5.40 3.74
N ASP A 143 -17.99 6.35 2.92
CA ASP A 143 -18.29 6.39 1.48
C ASP A 143 -17.83 5.11 0.77
N MET A 144 -16.60 4.65 1.05
CA MET A 144 -16.09 3.40 0.50
C MET A 144 -16.96 2.20 0.86
N TYR A 145 -17.48 2.18 2.09
CA TYR A 145 -18.28 1.08 2.61
C TYR A 145 -19.70 1.09 2.08
N THR A 146 -20.33 2.26 1.97
CA THR A 146 -21.66 2.40 1.37
C THR A 146 -21.64 2.00 -0.11
N ASP A 147 -20.62 2.42 -0.85
CA ASP A 147 -20.40 2.00 -2.23
C ASP A 147 -20.23 0.48 -2.33
N TRP A 148 -19.38 -0.10 -1.48
CA TRP A 148 -19.13 -1.53 -1.47
C TRP A 148 -20.38 -2.36 -1.13
N MET A 149 -21.17 -1.94 -0.14
CA MET A 149 -22.45 -2.57 0.20
C MET A 149 -23.48 -2.46 -0.93
N SER A 150 -23.48 -1.34 -1.66
CA SER A 150 -24.36 -1.15 -2.81
C SER A 150 -24.02 -2.12 -3.96
N LEU A 151 -22.72 -2.35 -4.20
CA LEU A 151 -22.23 -3.30 -5.19
C LEU A 151 -22.58 -4.75 -4.83
N LEU A 152 -22.52 -5.11 -3.55
CA LEU A 152 -22.93 -6.43 -3.05
C LEU A 152 -24.44 -6.66 -3.18
N SER A 153 -25.24 -5.59 -3.10
CA SER A 153 -26.70 -5.64 -3.21
C SER A 153 -27.18 -5.72 -4.67
N CYS A 154 -26.29 -5.54 -5.65
CA CYS A 154 -26.63 -5.57 -7.07
C CYS A 154 -26.46 -6.98 -7.67
N PRO A 155 -27.53 -7.64 -8.16
CA PRO A 155 -27.50 -9.04 -8.57
C PRO A 155 -26.63 -9.35 -9.81
N TYR A 156 -26.15 -8.34 -10.53
CA TYR A 156 -25.33 -8.50 -11.74
C TYR A 156 -23.81 -8.43 -11.50
N TYR A 157 -23.37 -7.96 -10.32
CA TYR A 157 -21.95 -7.70 -10.03
C TYR A 157 -21.24 -8.84 -9.28
N THR A 158 -22.01 -9.74 -8.68
CA THR A 158 -21.52 -10.86 -7.86
C THR A 158 -20.72 -11.91 -8.64
N GLN A 159 -20.86 -11.99 -9.97
CA GLN A 159 -20.13 -12.97 -10.80
C GLN A 159 -18.75 -12.50 -11.28
N LYS A 160 -18.46 -11.19 -11.31
CA LYS A 160 -17.18 -10.65 -11.83
C LYS A 160 -16.17 -10.25 -10.76
N LEU A 161 -16.61 -9.83 -9.57
CA LEU A 161 -15.68 -9.37 -8.52
C LEU A 161 -15.14 -10.49 -7.62
N ALA A 162 -15.86 -11.61 -7.47
CA ALA A 162 -15.41 -12.72 -6.61
C ALA A 162 -14.06 -13.32 -7.06
N VAL A 163 -13.71 -13.17 -8.34
CA VAL A 163 -12.44 -13.67 -8.91
C VAL A 163 -11.32 -12.63 -8.81
N LEU A 164 -11.64 -11.33 -8.75
CA LEU A 164 -10.62 -10.26 -8.81
C LEU A 164 -10.21 -9.70 -7.44
N TYR A 165 -10.95 -10.02 -6.36
CA TYR A 165 -10.67 -9.53 -5.01
C TYR A 165 -10.09 -10.60 -4.06
N ILE A 166 -9.91 -11.85 -4.55
CA ILE A 166 -9.41 -13.00 -3.77
C ILE A 166 -8.09 -13.56 -4.37
N MET A 167 -7.53 -12.94 -5.41
CA MET A 167 -6.17 -13.21 -5.91
C MET A 167 -5.30 -11.96 -5.75
#